data_AF-S4RK74-F1
#
_entry.id   AF-S4RK74-F1
#
_cell.length_a   1.000
_cell.length_b   1.000
_cell.length_c   1.000
_cell.angle_alpha   90.00
_cell.angle_beta   90.00
_cell.angle_gamma   90.00
#
_symmetry.space_group_name_H-M   'P 1'
#
loop_
_entity.id
_entity.type
_entity.pdbx_description
1 polymer ?
#
loop_
_entity_poly.entity_id
_entity_poly.type
_entity_poly.pdbx_seq_one_letter_code
_entity_poly.pdbx_strand_id
1 'polypeptide(L)'
;APGFDSSVLTVWRLFFPAAAPGSRWARRLAVVTTALREYRPCVQQNCSCHRGVLESDLAPFSGGIAEADVKEMVARGVGTHYQVFAHRLYREDACMFSARCSGVEHFLLELLPELPDMELVVNVRDYPQVPAWMALRPVFSFSKTKEYRDIMYPAWTFWEGGPAVWPLYPTGLGRWDLMRDDLSKAAAQWPWEKKKTQGFFRGSRTSAERDPLVLLSRREPTLVDAAYTKNQAWKSDKDTLGMPPTKEIGLVDHCQYNSWYLLLAL
;
A
#
# COMPACT_ATOMS: atom_id res chain seq x y z
N ALA A 1 -9.31 22.84 -11.42
CA ALA A 1 -9.94 23.15 -10.10
C ALA A 1 -10.70 21.90 -9.66
N PRO A 2 -10.73 21.52 -8.37
CA PRO A 2 -10.20 22.22 -7.19
C PRO A 2 -8.67 21.98 -7.14
N GLY A 3 -7.80 22.98 -7.07
CA GLY A 3 -7.76 23.96 -6.00
C GLY A 3 -7.28 23.21 -4.76
N PHE A 4 -5.97 23.20 -4.52
CA PHE A 4 -5.38 22.70 -3.28
C PHE A 4 -6.23 23.27 -2.14
N ASP A 5 -7.00 22.42 -1.47
CA ASP A 5 -8.00 22.90 -0.56
C ASP A 5 -7.28 23.67 0.54
N SER A 6 -7.58 24.97 0.59
CA SER A 6 -7.15 25.85 1.66
C SER A 6 -7.51 25.27 3.03
N SER A 7 -8.43 24.30 3.11
CA SER A 7 -8.81 23.57 4.31
C SER A 7 -7.64 22.91 5.05
N VAL A 8 -6.61 22.34 4.43
CA VAL A 8 -5.56 21.67 5.22
C VAL A 8 -4.74 22.69 6.03
N LEU A 9 -4.36 23.80 5.40
CA LEU A 9 -3.67 24.92 6.07
C LEU A 9 -4.62 25.73 6.97
N THR A 10 -5.89 25.84 6.60
CA THR A 10 -6.92 26.56 7.37
C THR A 10 -7.33 25.78 8.61
N VAL A 11 -7.54 24.47 8.53
CA VAL A 11 -7.76 23.56 9.67
C VAL A 11 -6.55 23.59 10.60
N TRP A 12 -5.32 23.55 10.06
CA TRP A 12 -4.12 23.67 10.90
C TRP A 12 -4.03 25.01 11.63
N ARG A 13 -4.30 26.12 10.94
CA ARG A 13 -4.31 27.47 11.53
C ARG A 13 -5.45 27.68 12.53
N LEU A 14 -6.61 27.04 12.33
CA LEU A 14 -7.76 27.11 13.22
C LEU A 14 -7.54 26.36 14.55
N PHE A 15 -6.82 25.23 14.52
CA PHE A 15 -6.58 24.42 15.73
C PHE A 15 -5.25 24.71 16.45
N PHE A 16 -4.28 25.33 15.77
CA PHE A 16 -2.97 25.66 16.35
C PHE A 16 -2.57 27.10 16.01
N PRO A 17 -3.18 28.13 16.66
CA PRO A 17 -2.56 29.45 16.69
C PRO A 17 -1.11 29.29 17.19
N ALA A 18 -0.18 30.06 16.63
CA ALA A 18 1.26 29.97 16.90
C ALA A 18 1.51 29.69 18.39
N ALA A 19 1.88 28.45 18.72
CA ALA A 19 1.91 28.04 20.11
C ALA A 19 2.96 28.86 20.86
N ALA A 20 2.56 29.36 22.03
CA ALA A 20 3.44 30.13 22.89
C ALA A 20 4.79 29.39 23.10
N PRO A 21 5.92 30.10 23.10
CA PRO A 21 7.21 29.55 23.47
C PRO A 21 7.10 28.80 24.82
N GLY A 22 7.46 27.51 24.84
CA GLY A 22 7.34 26.66 26.04
C GLY A 22 6.15 25.70 26.06
N SER A 23 5.28 25.67 25.05
CA SER A 23 4.20 24.67 25.00
C SER A 23 4.73 23.24 24.82
N ARG A 24 4.04 22.23 25.39
CA ARG A 24 4.34 20.80 25.16
C ARG A 24 4.29 20.37 23.69
N TRP A 25 3.70 21.21 22.83
CA TRP A 25 3.50 20.97 21.41
C TRP A 25 4.56 21.65 20.53
N ALA A 26 5.36 22.57 21.07
CA ALA A 26 6.28 23.41 20.31
C ALA A 26 7.19 22.59 19.38
N ARG A 27 7.75 21.48 19.88
CA ARG A 27 8.58 20.58 19.06
C ARG A 27 7.82 19.97 17.88
N ARG A 28 6.59 19.47 18.10
CA ARG A 28 5.77 18.86 17.03
C ARG A 28 5.36 19.89 15.99
N LEU A 29 4.99 21.09 16.44
CA LEU A 29 4.62 22.20 15.55
C LEU A 29 5.81 22.66 14.70
N ALA A 30 7.02 22.72 15.27
CA ALA A 30 8.23 23.05 14.52
C ALA A 30 8.51 22.02 13.41
N VAL A 31 8.37 20.72 13.70
CA VAL A 31 8.52 19.65 12.70
C VAL A 31 7.51 19.82 11.56
N VAL A 32 6.23 20.02 11.87
CA VAL A 32 5.20 20.18 10.82
C VAL A 32 5.41 21.46 10.02
N THR A 33 5.74 22.57 10.68
CA THR A 33 6.00 23.85 10.00
C THR A 33 7.18 23.72 9.03
N THR A 34 8.23 23.01 9.45
CA THR A 34 9.42 22.77 8.61
C THR A 34 9.05 21.88 7.41
N ALA A 35 8.31 20.79 7.65
CA ALA A 35 7.84 19.90 6.59
C ALA A 35 6.94 20.63 5.57
N LEU A 36 6.02 21.49 6.03
CA LEU A 36 5.16 22.29 5.14
C LEU A 36 5.95 23.31 4.31
N ARG A 37 7.05 23.86 4.84
CA ARG A 37 7.93 24.79 4.12
C ARG A 37 8.73 24.07 3.03
N GLU A 38 9.14 22.83 3.30
CA GLU A 38 9.94 22.01 2.37
C GLU A 38 9.07 21.27 1.35
N TYR A 39 7.81 21.00 1.68
CA TYR A 39 6.88 20.30 0.81
C TYR A 39 6.63 21.07 -0.50
N ARG A 40 6.78 20.37 -1.62
CA ARG A 40 6.42 20.85 -2.96
C ARG A 40 5.27 19.99 -3.49
N PRO A 41 4.08 20.55 -3.74
CA PRO A 41 2.96 19.78 -4.26
C PRO A 41 3.26 19.27 -5.67
N CYS A 42 2.83 18.05 -5.98
CA CYS A 42 2.74 17.60 -7.35
C CYS A 42 1.42 18.08 -7.96
N VAL A 43 1.48 18.89 -9.02
CA VAL A 43 0.30 19.52 -9.65
C VAL A 43 -0.01 18.87 -11.02
N GLN A 44 0.69 17.78 -11.36
CA GLN A 44 0.58 17.14 -12.66
C GLN A 44 -0.67 16.26 -12.73
N GLN A 45 -1.28 16.16 -13.92
CA GLN A 45 -2.48 15.36 -14.16
C GLN A 45 -2.18 13.91 -14.57
N ASN A 46 -0.90 13.57 -14.79
CA ASN A 46 -0.45 12.23 -15.14
C ASN A 46 0.35 11.59 -13.99
N CYS A 47 0.98 10.44 -14.24
CA CYS A 47 1.73 9.68 -13.23
C CYS A 47 3.12 10.28 -12.88
N SER A 48 3.51 11.45 -13.41
CA SER A 48 4.87 11.99 -13.24
C SER A 48 5.21 12.31 -11.78
N CYS A 49 4.22 12.44 -10.90
CA CYS A 49 4.43 12.57 -9.45
C CYS A 49 5.25 11.42 -8.86
N HIS A 50 5.25 10.26 -9.51
CA HIS A 50 5.94 9.05 -9.06
C HIS A 50 7.21 8.74 -9.87
N ARG A 51 7.59 9.60 -10.82
CA ARG A 51 8.73 9.37 -11.71
C ARG A 51 10.05 9.15 -10.96
N GLY A 52 10.28 9.85 -9.85
CA GLY A 52 11.49 9.66 -9.05
C GLY A 52 11.62 8.25 -8.45
N VAL A 53 10.50 7.54 -8.21
CA VAL A 53 10.53 6.14 -7.77
C VAL A 53 11.02 5.24 -8.90
N LEU A 54 10.43 5.41 -10.10
CA LEU A 54 10.83 4.66 -11.30
C LEU A 54 12.32 4.88 -11.62
N GLU A 55 12.77 6.13 -11.63
CA GLU A 55 14.17 6.47 -11.91
C GLU A 55 15.11 5.89 -10.85
N SER A 56 14.76 5.96 -9.57
CA SER A 56 15.55 5.36 -8.49
C SER A 56 15.64 3.84 -8.60
N ASP A 57 14.56 3.16 -8.99
CA ASP A 57 14.51 1.71 -9.08
C ASP A 57 15.23 1.17 -10.33
N LEU A 58 15.19 1.92 -11.42
CA LEU A 58 15.87 1.55 -12.68
C LEU A 58 17.32 2.02 -12.75
N ALA A 59 17.74 3.03 -11.97
CA ALA A 59 19.10 3.55 -11.99
C ALA A 59 20.21 2.48 -11.86
N PRO A 60 20.09 1.46 -10.98
CA PRO A 60 21.07 0.38 -10.90
C PRO A 60 21.24 -0.43 -12.19
N PHE A 61 20.22 -0.46 -13.05
CA PHE A 61 20.18 -1.22 -14.30
C PHE A 61 20.58 -0.38 -15.53
N SER A 62 21.12 0.83 -15.32
CA SER A 62 21.54 1.74 -16.41
C SER A 62 22.61 1.18 -17.33
N GLY A 63 23.40 0.19 -16.86
CA GLY A 63 24.36 -0.56 -17.67
C GLY A 63 23.75 -1.62 -18.59
N GLY A 64 22.42 -1.77 -18.58
CA GLY A 64 21.69 -2.82 -19.29
C GLY A 64 21.37 -4.03 -18.41
N ILE A 65 20.48 -4.87 -18.91
CA ILE A 65 20.07 -6.13 -18.29
C ILE A 65 20.52 -7.27 -19.20
N ALA A 66 21.33 -8.19 -18.69
CA ALA A 66 21.77 -9.33 -19.48
C ALA A 66 20.67 -10.41 -19.54
N GLU A 67 20.53 -11.06 -20.70
CA GLU A 67 19.60 -12.18 -20.90
C GLU A 67 19.82 -13.31 -19.87
N ALA A 68 21.08 -13.57 -19.51
CA ALA A 68 21.43 -14.56 -18.50
C ALA A 68 20.86 -14.24 -17.11
N ASP A 69 20.76 -12.95 -16.74
CA ASP A 69 20.22 -12.52 -15.45
C ASP A 69 18.71 -12.78 -15.37
N VAL A 70 17.99 -12.53 -16.47
CA VAL A 70 16.55 -12.83 -16.57
C VAL A 70 16.34 -14.34 -16.50
N LYS A 71 17.06 -15.12 -17.31
CA LYS A 71 17.00 -16.59 -17.33
C LYS A 71 17.27 -17.20 -15.96
N GLU A 72 18.24 -16.67 -15.22
CA GLU A 72 18.51 -17.11 -13.85
C GLU A 72 17.32 -16.88 -12.92
N MET A 73 16.67 -15.72 -13.00
CA MET A 73 15.51 -15.41 -12.15
C MET A 73 14.30 -16.27 -12.49
N VAL A 74 14.06 -16.52 -13.78
CA VAL A 74 13.01 -17.45 -14.24
C VAL A 74 13.31 -18.86 -13.71
N ALA A 75 14.53 -19.37 -13.88
CA ALA A 75 14.91 -20.71 -13.42
C ALA A 75 14.80 -20.87 -11.89
N ARG A 76 15.02 -19.79 -11.13
CA ARG A 76 14.84 -19.79 -9.66
C ARG A 76 13.38 -19.69 -9.21
N GLY A 77 12.44 -19.38 -10.10
CA GLY A 77 11.01 -19.29 -9.79
C GLY A 77 10.67 -18.19 -8.77
N VAL A 78 11.44 -17.10 -8.76
CA VAL A 78 11.24 -15.97 -7.81
C VAL A 78 10.07 -15.07 -8.19
N GLY A 79 9.59 -15.16 -9.43
CA GLY A 79 8.42 -14.45 -9.92
C GLY A 79 7.87 -15.13 -11.17
N THR A 80 6.78 -14.59 -11.69
CA THR A 80 6.13 -15.08 -12.91
C THR A 80 6.77 -14.45 -14.15
N HIS A 81 7.20 -15.27 -15.10
CA HIS A 81 7.81 -14.81 -16.36
C HIS A 81 6.75 -14.34 -17.36
N TYR A 82 6.88 -13.10 -17.82
CA TYR A 82 6.08 -12.51 -18.88
C TYR A 82 6.98 -12.10 -20.05
N GLN A 83 6.44 -12.17 -21.26
CA GLN A 83 7.06 -11.64 -22.46
C GLN A 83 6.04 -10.81 -23.24
N VAL A 84 6.45 -9.62 -23.66
CA VAL A 84 5.74 -8.83 -24.67
C VAL A 84 6.50 -9.02 -25.96
N PHE A 85 5.83 -9.54 -26.98
CA PHE A 85 6.43 -9.73 -28.30
C PHE A 85 5.39 -9.42 -29.38
N ALA A 86 5.74 -8.51 -30.29
CA ALA A 86 4.85 -8.04 -31.35
C ALA A 86 3.48 -7.60 -30.82
N HIS A 87 3.48 -6.78 -29.75
CA HIS A 87 2.28 -6.28 -29.06
C HIS A 87 1.33 -7.36 -28.55
N ARG A 88 1.87 -8.55 -28.21
CA ARG A 88 1.13 -9.65 -27.56
C ARG A 88 1.79 -10.00 -26.24
N LEU A 89 0.96 -10.25 -25.23
CA LEU A 89 1.41 -10.72 -23.93
C LEU A 89 1.46 -12.25 -23.90
N TYR A 90 2.60 -12.78 -23.52
CA TYR A 90 2.83 -14.18 -23.22
C TYR A 90 3.25 -14.30 -21.76
N ARG A 91 2.93 -15.43 -21.14
CA ARG A 91 3.28 -15.74 -19.76
C ARG A 91 3.57 -17.23 -19.66
N GLU A 92 4.45 -17.61 -18.76
CA GLU A 92 4.57 -19.01 -18.36
C GLU A 92 3.23 -19.55 -17.81
N ASP A 93 3.04 -20.87 -17.89
CA ASP A 93 1.81 -21.52 -17.44
C ASP A 93 1.56 -21.30 -15.94
N ALA A 94 2.63 -21.41 -15.14
CA ALA A 94 2.55 -21.38 -13.69
C ALA A 94 2.36 -19.95 -13.15
N CYS A 95 1.27 -19.73 -12.42
CA CYS A 95 1.12 -18.57 -11.55
C CYS A 95 0.56 -19.02 -10.19
N MET A 96 1.35 -18.84 -9.13
CA MET A 96 0.98 -19.27 -7.77
C MET A 96 -0.30 -18.59 -7.25
N PHE A 97 -0.52 -17.33 -7.64
CA PHE A 97 -1.69 -16.55 -7.24
C PHE A 97 -2.41 -16.03 -8.48
N SER A 98 -3.25 -16.87 -9.08
CA SER A 98 -3.90 -16.60 -10.37
C SER A 98 -4.58 -15.21 -10.44
N ALA A 99 -5.38 -14.86 -9.44
CA ALA A 99 -6.05 -13.55 -9.39
C ALA A 99 -5.05 -12.37 -9.32
N ARG A 100 -3.87 -12.56 -8.70
CA ARG A 100 -2.83 -11.52 -8.68
C ARG A 100 -2.20 -11.36 -10.06
N CYS A 101 -1.94 -12.45 -10.77
CA CYS A 101 -1.50 -12.40 -12.17
C CYS A 101 -2.55 -11.71 -13.06
N SER A 102 -3.83 -12.07 -12.93
CA SER A 102 -4.92 -11.39 -13.65
C SER A 102 -4.95 -9.87 -13.41
N GLY A 103 -4.75 -9.44 -12.16
CA GLY A 103 -4.66 -8.01 -11.83
C GLY A 103 -3.45 -7.30 -12.44
N VAL A 104 -2.31 -7.96 -12.59
CA VAL A 104 -1.14 -7.42 -13.33
C VAL A 104 -1.42 -7.38 -14.83
N GLU A 105 -1.94 -8.48 -15.37
CA GLU A 105 -2.27 -8.66 -16.78
C GLU A 105 -3.27 -7.62 -17.26
N HIS A 106 -4.25 -7.25 -16.44
CA HIS A 106 -5.21 -6.16 -16.75
C HIS A 106 -4.50 -4.89 -17.25
N PHE A 107 -3.50 -4.42 -16.49
CA PHE A 107 -2.76 -3.21 -16.84
C PHE A 107 -1.77 -3.42 -17.99
N LEU A 108 -1.09 -4.58 -18.06
CA LEU A 108 -0.17 -4.88 -19.16
C LEU A 108 -0.92 -4.94 -20.50
N LEU A 109 -2.10 -5.58 -20.51
CA LEU A 109 -2.95 -5.70 -21.69
C LEU A 109 -3.45 -4.33 -22.18
N GLU A 110 -3.77 -3.42 -21.27
CA GLU A 110 -4.16 -2.03 -21.61
C GLU A 110 -3.00 -1.27 -22.30
N LEU A 111 -1.76 -1.52 -21.86
CA LEU A 111 -0.56 -0.85 -22.37
C LEU A 111 0.03 -1.51 -23.62
N LEU A 112 -0.38 -2.74 -23.98
CA LEU A 112 0.21 -3.51 -25.08
C LEU A 112 0.44 -2.75 -26.39
N PRO A 113 -0.49 -1.88 -26.87
CA PRO A 113 -0.27 -1.14 -28.11
C PRO A 113 0.95 -0.20 -28.09
N GLU A 114 1.39 0.22 -26.91
CA GLU A 114 2.49 1.17 -26.71
C GLU A 114 3.79 0.49 -26.23
N LEU A 115 3.70 -0.74 -25.71
CA LEU A 115 4.85 -1.46 -25.17
C LEU A 115 5.75 -2.02 -26.30
N PRO A 116 7.08 -1.80 -26.23
CA PRO A 116 8.03 -2.50 -27.09
C PRO A 116 8.19 -3.96 -26.67
N ASP A 117 8.88 -4.74 -27.50
CA ASP A 117 9.26 -6.11 -27.16
C ASP A 117 10.16 -6.11 -25.91
N MET A 118 9.78 -6.91 -24.92
CA MET A 118 10.48 -7.02 -23.63
C MET A 118 10.12 -8.30 -22.90
N GLU A 119 10.87 -8.64 -21.87
CA GLU A 119 10.50 -9.68 -20.92
C GLU A 119 10.65 -9.21 -19.48
N LEU A 120 9.82 -9.76 -18.59
CA LEU A 120 9.68 -9.33 -17.21
C LEU A 120 9.62 -10.55 -16.29
N VAL A 121 10.24 -10.45 -15.11
CA VAL A 121 10.02 -11.39 -14.00
C VAL A 121 9.23 -10.66 -12.92
N VAL A 122 7.94 -10.96 -12.82
CA VAL A 122 7.00 -10.27 -11.93
C VAL A 122 6.69 -11.13 -10.72
N ASN A 123 7.25 -10.78 -9.57
CA ASN A 123 6.93 -11.40 -8.31
C ASN A 123 5.55 -10.92 -7.82
N VAL A 124 4.61 -11.87 -7.73
CA VAL A 124 3.26 -11.67 -7.18
C VAL A 124 3.10 -12.13 -5.73
N ARG A 125 4.20 -12.47 -5.04
CA ARG A 125 4.21 -12.80 -3.61
C ARG A 125 4.28 -11.53 -2.76
N ASP A 126 4.03 -11.67 -1.46
CA ASP A 126 3.99 -10.53 -0.54
C ASP A 126 5.38 -9.92 -0.27
N TYR A 127 6.45 -10.71 -0.40
CA TYR A 127 7.80 -10.33 0.01
C TYR A 127 8.74 -10.15 -1.19
N PRO A 128 9.62 -9.11 -1.18
CA PRO A 128 10.60 -8.87 -2.25
C PRO A 128 11.67 -9.96 -2.35
N GLN A 129 12.36 -10.04 -3.50
CA GLN A 129 13.20 -11.18 -3.88
C GLN A 129 14.68 -10.83 -4.07
N VAL A 130 15.04 -9.55 -4.18
CA VAL A 130 16.41 -9.11 -4.51
C VAL A 130 17.03 -8.30 -3.37
N PRO A 131 17.48 -8.93 -2.27
CA PRO A 131 18.22 -8.24 -1.21
C PRO A 131 19.44 -7.48 -1.74
N ALA A 132 19.76 -6.34 -1.12
CA ALA A 132 20.81 -5.43 -1.58
C ALA A 132 22.23 -6.01 -1.52
N TRP A 133 22.44 -7.08 -0.76
CA TRP A 133 23.72 -7.79 -0.65
C TRP A 133 23.95 -8.79 -1.79
N MET A 134 22.92 -9.17 -2.54
CA MET A 134 23.05 -10.10 -3.66
C MET A 134 23.40 -9.37 -4.97
N ALA A 135 23.80 -10.13 -5.99
CA ALA A 135 24.00 -9.60 -7.33
C ALA A 135 22.72 -8.92 -7.86
N LEU A 136 22.85 -7.84 -8.62
CA LEU A 136 21.70 -7.12 -9.15
C LEU A 136 20.89 -8.04 -10.10
N ARG A 137 19.57 -8.09 -9.91
CA ARG A 137 18.65 -8.93 -10.69
C ARG A 137 17.33 -8.19 -10.99
N PRO A 138 16.80 -8.29 -12.22
CA PRO A 138 15.63 -7.51 -12.66
C PRO A 138 14.31 -8.19 -12.26
N VAL A 139 13.95 -8.13 -10.98
CA VAL A 139 12.68 -8.67 -10.47
C VAL A 139 11.75 -7.52 -10.07
N PHE A 140 10.50 -7.59 -10.50
CA PHE A 140 9.46 -6.63 -10.15
C PHE A 140 8.69 -7.13 -8.92
N SER A 141 8.59 -6.32 -7.87
CA SER A 141 7.83 -6.64 -6.63
C SER A 141 6.99 -5.43 -6.20
N PHE A 142 5.75 -5.62 -5.74
CA PHE A 142 4.87 -4.49 -5.42
C PHE A 142 5.30 -3.67 -4.19
N SER A 143 6.14 -4.23 -3.33
CA SER A 143 6.59 -3.62 -2.07
C SER A 143 8.03 -4.01 -1.76
N LYS A 144 8.79 -3.07 -1.18
CA LYS A 144 10.17 -3.28 -0.73
C LYS A 144 10.60 -2.27 0.32
N THR A 145 11.74 -2.54 0.96
CA THR A 145 12.49 -1.54 1.76
C THR A 145 13.74 -1.11 1.00
N LYS A 146 14.52 -0.18 1.58
CA LYS A 146 15.83 0.22 1.04
C LYS A 146 16.87 -0.91 1.00
N GLU A 147 16.59 -2.02 1.69
CA GLU A 147 17.45 -3.21 1.75
C GLU A 147 17.23 -4.16 0.56
N TYR A 148 16.37 -3.79 -0.40
CA TYR A 148 16.05 -4.58 -1.59
C TYR A 148 16.18 -3.75 -2.86
N ARG A 149 16.51 -4.43 -3.96
CA ARG A 149 16.73 -3.85 -5.30
C ARG A 149 15.66 -4.23 -6.31
N ASP A 150 14.58 -4.88 -5.87
CA ASP A 150 13.40 -5.13 -6.70
C ASP A 150 12.87 -3.83 -7.31
N ILE A 151 12.28 -3.90 -8.50
CA ILE A 151 11.66 -2.75 -9.16
C ILE A 151 10.19 -2.70 -8.74
N MET A 152 9.75 -1.59 -8.15
CA MET A 152 8.35 -1.48 -7.71
C MET A 152 7.39 -1.33 -8.88
N TYR A 153 6.23 -1.99 -8.78
CA TYR A 153 5.12 -1.84 -9.71
C TYR A 153 3.79 -1.64 -8.95
N PRO A 154 2.77 -1.01 -9.58
CA PRO A 154 1.45 -0.89 -8.98
C PRO A 154 0.84 -2.27 -8.69
N ALA A 155 0.50 -2.54 -7.44
CA ALA A 155 0.01 -3.85 -7.03
C ALA A 155 -1.26 -4.28 -7.80
N TRP A 156 -1.37 -5.58 -8.06
CA TRP A 156 -2.54 -6.23 -8.67
C TRP A 156 -3.88 -5.77 -8.07
N THR A 157 -3.91 -5.53 -6.75
CA THR A 157 -5.13 -5.14 -6.01
C THR A 157 -5.75 -3.81 -6.43
N PHE A 158 -5.08 -3.00 -7.24
CA PHE A 158 -5.74 -1.86 -7.89
C PHE A 158 -6.90 -2.32 -8.79
N TRP A 159 -6.80 -3.53 -9.36
CA TRP A 159 -7.86 -4.16 -10.13
C TRP A 159 -8.48 -5.36 -9.40
N GLU A 160 -7.69 -6.37 -9.02
CA GLU A 160 -8.17 -7.59 -8.35
C GLU A 160 -7.05 -8.37 -7.64
N GLY A 161 -7.39 -9.48 -6.97
CA GLY A 161 -6.40 -10.38 -6.36
C GLY A 161 -5.82 -9.90 -5.01
N GLY A 162 -6.38 -8.85 -4.42
CA GLY A 162 -6.11 -8.48 -3.04
C GLY A 162 -6.71 -9.48 -2.03
N PRO A 163 -6.56 -9.24 -0.71
CA PRO A 163 -7.03 -10.17 0.31
C PRO A 163 -8.54 -10.43 0.24
N ALA A 164 -8.92 -11.71 0.20
CA ALA A 164 -10.31 -12.16 0.25
C ALA A 164 -10.78 -12.25 1.71
N VAL A 165 -11.17 -11.10 2.27
CA VAL A 165 -11.63 -10.97 3.65
C VAL A 165 -13.13 -11.23 3.70
N TRP A 166 -13.53 -12.42 4.13
CA TRP A 166 -14.95 -12.78 4.26
C TRP A 166 -15.59 -12.09 5.49
N PRO A 167 -16.82 -11.55 5.40
CA PRO A 167 -17.70 -11.50 4.21
C PRO A 167 -17.54 -10.22 3.36
N LEU A 168 -16.62 -9.31 3.72
CA LEU A 168 -16.51 -7.98 3.13
C LEU A 168 -16.07 -7.97 1.66
N TYR A 169 -15.06 -8.77 1.33
CA TYR A 169 -14.43 -8.83 0.00
C TYR A 169 -14.37 -10.30 -0.45
N PRO A 170 -15.51 -10.92 -0.80
CA PRO A 170 -15.59 -12.35 -1.10
C PRO A 170 -14.75 -12.76 -2.32
N THR A 171 -14.55 -11.84 -3.26
CA THR A 171 -13.74 -12.04 -4.47
C THR A 171 -12.35 -11.40 -4.38
N GLY A 172 -11.90 -11.04 -3.17
CA GLY A 172 -10.66 -10.29 -2.97
C GLY A 172 -10.86 -8.79 -3.05
N LEU A 173 -10.08 -8.05 -2.26
CA LEU A 173 -9.99 -6.60 -2.37
C LEU A 173 -9.49 -6.22 -3.78
N GLY A 174 -10.14 -5.26 -4.41
CA GLY A 174 -9.92 -4.91 -5.81
C GLY A 174 -10.64 -3.61 -6.17
N ARG A 175 -10.68 -3.32 -7.48
CA ARG A 175 -11.48 -2.24 -8.09
C ARG A 175 -11.31 -0.93 -7.36
N TRP A 176 -10.07 -0.44 -7.34
CA TRP A 176 -9.72 0.81 -6.68
C TRP A 176 -10.50 2.00 -7.24
N ASP A 177 -10.86 1.96 -8.52
CA ASP A 177 -11.77 2.90 -9.17
C ASP A 177 -13.11 3.01 -8.40
N LEU A 178 -13.78 1.89 -8.14
CA LEU A 178 -15.04 1.87 -7.40
C LEU A 178 -14.87 2.17 -5.91
N MET A 179 -13.83 1.61 -5.29
CA MET A 179 -13.54 1.82 -3.87
C MET A 179 -13.30 3.30 -3.55
N ARG A 180 -12.66 4.05 -4.45
CA ARG A 180 -12.46 5.51 -4.30
C ARG A 180 -13.78 6.27 -4.24
N ASP A 181 -14.75 5.90 -5.07
CA ASP A 181 -16.06 6.55 -5.08
C ASP A 181 -16.82 6.27 -3.78
N ASP A 182 -16.78 5.03 -3.30
CA ASP A 182 -17.46 4.65 -2.06
C ASP A 182 -16.81 5.27 -0.82
N LEU A 183 -15.47 5.33 -0.77
CA LEU A 183 -14.74 6.07 0.26
C LEU A 183 -15.07 7.57 0.22
N SER A 184 -15.20 8.16 -0.97
CA SER A 184 -15.54 9.58 -1.12
C SER A 184 -16.95 9.87 -0.60
N LYS A 185 -17.92 9.01 -0.92
CA LYS A 185 -19.30 9.10 -0.38
C LYS A 185 -19.30 8.94 1.14
N ALA A 186 -18.58 7.95 1.68
CA ALA A 186 -18.49 7.72 3.12
C ALA A 186 -17.81 8.89 3.86
N ALA A 187 -16.76 9.47 3.29
CA ALA A 187 -16.10 10.65 3.85
C ALA A 187 -17.03 11.86 3.91
N ALA A 188 -17.87 12.09 2.89
CA ALA A 188 -18.86 13.17 2.89
C ALA A 188 -19.95 12.99 3.96
N GLN A 189 -20.32 11.75 4.29
CA GLN A 189 -21.26 11.45 5.37
C GLN A 189 -20.67 11.68 6.77
N TRP A 190 -19.34 11.58 6.89
CA TRP A 190 -18.61 11.75 8.14
C TRP A 190 -17.68 12.99 8.09
N PRO A 191 -18.22 14.23 8.09
CA PRO A 191 -17.41 15.44 8.19
C PRO A 191 -16.58 15.43 9.49
N TRP A 192 -15.45 16.15 9.49
CA TRP A 192 -14.42 16.07 10.52
C TRP A 192 -14.98 16.21 11.95
N GLU A 193 -15.88 17.17 12.16
CA GLU A 193 -16.46 17.51 13.46
C GLU A 193 -17.37 16.40 14.03
N LYS A 194 -17.86 15.50 13.17
CA LYS A 194 -18.70 14.35 13.56
C LYS A 194 -17.91 13.07 13.79
N LYS A 195 -16.61 13.05 13.44
CA LYS A 195 -15.79 11.85 13.57
C LYS A 195 -15.46 11.56 15.04
N LYS A 196 -15.46 10.28 15.41
CA LYS A 196 -15.01 9.81 16.72
C LYS A 196 -13.53 10.15 16.92
N THR A 197 -13.19 10.66 18.10
CA THR A 197 -11.82 11.09 18.45
C THR A 197 -10.93 9.95 18.97
N GLN A 198 -11.41 8.72 18.88
CA GLN A 198 -10.74 7.51 19.30
C GLN A 198 -9.87 7.00 18.14
N GLY A 199 -8.64 6.57 18.43
CA GLY A 199 -7.79 5.90 17.45
C GLY A 199 -8.41 4.59 17.01
N PHE A 200 -8.39 4.25 15.72
CA PHE A 200 -9.07 3.05 15.23
C PHE A 200 -8.17 2.13 14.39
N PHE A 201 -8.30 0.82 14.60
CA PHE A 201 -7.65 -0.21 13.77
C PHE A 201 -8.47 -1.53 13.75
N ARG A 202 -8.62 -2.11 12.56
CA ARG A 202 -9.09 -3.48 12.36
C ARG A 202 -8.24 -4.17 11.31
N GLY A 203 -7.67 -5.31 11.67
CA GLY A 203 -6.89 -6.13 10.76
C GLY A 203 -6.35 -7.35 11.48
N SER A 204 -5.77 -8.30 10.75
CA SER A 204 -5.17 -9.49 11.35
C SER A 204 -3.74 -9.24 11.84
N ARG A 205 -3.14 -10.21 12.53
CA ARG A 205 -1.76 -10.13 13.03
C ARG A 205 -0.74 -10.60 11.97
N THR A 206 -0.56 -9.84 10.89
CA THR A 206 0.48 -10.15 9.88
C THR A 206 1.88 -9.65 10.27
N SER A 207 1.98 -8.76 11.27
CA SER A 207 3.25 -8.32 11.87
C SER A 207 3.05 -8.06 13.36
N ALA A 208 4.05 -8.43 14.17
CA ALA A 208 4.08 -8.14 15.60
C ALA A 208 4.23 -6.64 15.91
N GLU A 209 4.63 -5.81 14.94
CA GLU A 209 4.67 -4.34 15.07
C GLU A 209 3.30 -3.73 15.41
N ARG A 210 2.22 -4.46 15.14
CA ARG A 210 0.84 -4.06 15.46
C ARG A 210 0.45 -4.35 16.92
N ASP A 211 1.17 -5.22 17.63
CA ASP A 211 0.82 -5.66 18.98
C ASP A 211 0.70 -4.52 19.99
N PRO A 212 1.63 -3.53 20.04
CA PRO A 212 1.55 -2.45 21.02
C PRO A 212 0.25 -1.64 20.92
N LEU A 213 -0.30 -1.46 19.70
CA LEU A 213 -1.54 -0.72 19.49
C LEU A 213 -2.76 -1.51 20.01
N VAL A 214 -2.81 -2.82 19.76
CA VAL A 214 -3.87 -3.70 20.26
C VAL A 214 -3.81 -3.82 21.78
N LEU A 215 -2.60 -3.95 22.35
CA LEU A 215 -2.41 -3.95 23.81
C LEU A 215 -2.80 -2.61 24.45
N LEU A 216 -2.49 -1.49 23.80
CA LEU A 216 -2.95 -0.16 24.24
C LEU A 216 -4.47 -0.06 24.23
N SER A 217 -5.14 -0.54 23.18
CA SER A 217 -6.61 -0.54 23.12
C SER A 217 -7.25 -1.36 24.24
N ARG A 218 -6.65 -2.49 24.62
CA ARG A 218 -7.12 -3.29 25.76
C ARG A 218 -6.98 -2.55 27.09
N ARG A 219 -5.91 -1.76 27.25
CA ARG A 219 -5.65 -0.99 28.48
C ARG A 219 -6.46 0.30 28.55
N GLU A 220 -6.57 1.02 27.45
CA GLU A 220 -7.18 2.34 27.32
C GLU A 220 -8.24 2.33 26.19
N PRO A 221 -9.35 1.60 26.34
CA PRO A 221 -10.32 1.40 25.27
C PRO A 221 -11.01 2.68 24.85
N THR A 222 -11.10 3.72 25.69
CA THR A 222 -11.66 5.02 25.31
C THR A 222 -10.72 5.84 24.43
N LEU A 223 -9.41 5.53 24.44
CA LEU A 223 -8.39 6.22 23.66
C LEU A 223 -8.20 5.58 22.28
N VAL A 224 -8.15 4.26 22.22
CA VAL A 224 -7.96 3.49 20.97
C VAL A 224 -8.90 2.30 20.95
N ASP A 225 -9.57 2.09 19.84
CA ASP A 225 -10.27 0.88 19.47
C ASP A 225 -9.49 0.13 18.38
N ALA A 226 -8.62 -0.78 18.80
CA ALA A 226 -7.78 -1.60 17.95
C ALA A 226 -7.90 -3.07 18.34
N ALA A 227 -8.27 -3.91 17.36
CA ALA A 227 -8.48 -5.33 17.61
C ALA A 227 -8.03 -6.19 16.42
N TYR A 228 -7.58 -7.40 16.73
CA TYR A 228 -7.21 -8.37 15.72
C TYR A 228 -8.42 -9.11 15.15
N THR A 229 -8.50 -9.15 13.83
CA THR A 229 -9.44 -9.99 13.06
C THR A 229 -8.77 -11.29 12.62
N LYS A 230 -9.54 -12.19 12.01
CA LYS A 230 -9.01 -13.44 11.45
C LYS A 230 -8.41 -13.20 10.06
N ASN A 231 -7.35 -13.93 9.72
CA ASN A 231 -6.91 -14.14 8.34
C ASN A 231 -6.95 -15.64 8.00
N GLN A 232 -6.68 -15.97 6.74
CA GLN A 232 -6.71 -17.36 6.26
C GLN A 232 -5.64 -18.25 6.91
N ALA A 233 -4.58 -17.66 7.47
CA ALA A 233 -3.48 -18.36 8.14
C ALA A 233 -3.68 -18.53 9.66
N TRP A 234 -4.81 -18.08 10.22
CA TRP A 234 -5.12 -18.19 11.65
C TRP A 234 -5.22 -19.65 12.08
N LYS A 235 -4.53 -20.00 13.17
CA LYS A 235 -4.46 -21.37 13.72
C LYS A 235 -4.94 -21.43 15.17
N SER A 236 -4.79 -20.34 15.94
CA SER A 236 -5.16 -20.32 17.35
C SER A 236 -5.33 -18.89 17.87
N ASP A 237 -5.84 -18.76 19.10
CA ASP A 237 -5.94 -17.47 19.79
C ASP A 237 -4.60 -16.75 19.97
N LYS A 238 -3.46 -17.46 19.85
CA LYS A 238 -2.13 -16.80 19.83
C LYS A 238 -2.01 -15.80 18.68
N ASP A 239 -2.67 -16.05 17.56
CA ASP A 239 -2.67 -15.17 16.38
C ASP A 239 -3.49 -13.90 16.61
N THR A 240 -4.24 -13.84 17.70
CA THR A 240 -5.07 -12.70 18.13
C THR A 240 -4.68 -12.24 19.55
N LEU A 241 -3.45 -12.54 19.97
CA LEU A 241 -2.88 -12.23 21.30
C LEU A 241 -3.75 -12.73 22.46
N GLY A 242 -4.18 -13.99 22.40
CA GLY A 242 -4.92 -14.67 23.47
C GLY A 242 -6.37 -14.24 23.65
N MET A 243 -6.96 -13.53 22.68
CA MET A 243 -8.36 -13.10 22.70
C MET A 243 -9.10 -13.65 21.47
N PRO A 244 -10.42 -13.88 21.53
CA PRO A 244 -11.19 -14.24 20.34
C PRO A 244 -11.05 -13.19 19.22
N PRO A 245 -11.02 -13.60 17.93
CA PRO A 245 -10.95 -12.67 16.81
C PRO A 245 -12.17 -11.74 16.79
N THR A 246 -11.93 -10.46 16.55
CA THR A 246 -12.98 -9.47 16.34
C THR A 246 -13.50 -9.54 14.91
N LYS A 247 -14.77 -9.19 14.71
CA LYS A 247 -15.37 -9.08 13.37
C LYS A 247 -14.65 -8.05 12.51
N GLU A 248 -14.57 -8.36 11.23
CA GLU A 248 -14.05 -7.50 10.20
C GLU A 248 -14.95 -6.27 10.03
N ILE A 249 -14.34 -5.13 9.68
CA ILE A 249 -15.05 -3.87 9.44
C ILE A 249 -14.63 -3.35 8.06
N GLY A 250 -15.61 -2.93 7.24
CA GLY A 250 -15.37 -2.41 5.89
C GLY A 250 -14.51 -1.15 5.92
N LEU A 251 -13.73 -0.91 4.86
CA LEU A 251 -12.88 0.29 4.78
C LEU A 251 -13.70 1.59 4.84
N VAL A 252 -14.88 1.60 4.23
CA VAL A 252 -15.82 2.74 4.29
C VAL A 252 -16.29 3.06 5.71
N ASP A 253 -16.44 2.06 6.58
CA ASP A 253 -16.87 2.24 7.96
C ASP A 253 -15.76 2.80 8.86
N HIS A 254 -14.50 2.83 8.38
CA HIS A 254 -13.42 3.50 9.07
C HIS A 254 -13.56 5.03 9.00
N CYS A 255 -14.31 5.57 8.02
CA CYS A 255 -14.48 7.00 7.82
C CYS A 255 -15.12 7.72 9.02
N GLN A 256 -15.81 7.00 9.93
CA GLN A 256 -16.40 7.58 11.13
C GLN A 256 -15.36 7.96 12.22
N TYR A 257 -14.09 7.58 12.08
CA TYR A 257 -13.02 7.87 13.04
C TYR A 257 -12.07 8.95 12.49
N ASN A 258 -11.62 9.87 13.36
CA ASN A 258 -10.72 10.97 12.95
C ASN A 258 -9.26 10.54 12.83
N SER A 259 -8.89 9.47 13.53
CA SER A 259 -7.55 8.93 13.63
C SER A 259 -7.64 7.43 13.44
N TRP A 260 -7.07 6.94 12.36
CA TRP A 260 -7.09 5.52 12.03
C TRP A 260 -5.70 5.11 11.58
N TYR A 261 -5.26 3.95 12.06
CA TYR A 261 -3.96 3.41 11.76
C TYR A 261 -4.12 2.44 10.61
N LEU A 262 -3.62 2.79 9.44
CA LEU A 262 -3.57 1.88 8.31
C LEU A 262 -2.20 1.23 8.27
N LEU A 263 -2.04 0.11 8.98
CA LEU A 263 -0.87 -0.74 8.84
C LEU A 263 -1.18 -1.76 7.74
N LEU A 264 -1.01 -1.37 6.48
CA LEU A 264 -1.04 -2.29 5.35
C LEU A 264 0.26 -3.10 5.35
N ALA A 265 0.20 -4.30 5.90
CA ALA A 265 1.07 -5.39 5.45
C ALA A 265 0.09 -6.41 4.88
N LEU A 266 0.03 -6.42 3.54
CA LEU A 266 -0.56 -7.51 2.76
C LEU A 266 0.28 -8.76 2.99
#